data_AF-A0A399ZS88-F1
#
_entry.id   AF-A0A399ZS88-F1
#
_cell.length_a   1.000
_cell.length_b   1.000
_cell.length_c   1.000
_cell.angle_alpha   90.00
_cell.angle_beta   90.00
_cell.angle_gamma   90.00
#
_symmetry.space_group_name_H-M   'P 1'
#
loop_
_entity.id
_entity.type
_entity.pdbx_description
1 polymer ?
#
loop_
_entity_poly.entity_id
_entity_poly.type
_entity_poly.pdbx_seq_one_letter_code
_entity_poly.pdbx_strand_id
1 'polypeptide(L)'
;PRYNEFRRQLGLNPIRTFEDLTDDRETVAKLKAVYGERPEDAEQLDLMIGTLAEGHRPSGFGFGETMFQIFILNASRRLQADRFYTDCYNEEVYTREGLQWIDATDFKTVILRHFPELAATGLANIKNAFEPWDTGEQLDPARHPLRQYDRELKANPWQGGAYRQAGREQN
;
A
#
# COMPACT_ATOMS: atom_id res chain seq x y z
N PRO A 1 14.40 10.49 17.34
CA PRO A 1 15.73 10.76 16.73
C PRO A 1 15.54 11.45 15.38
N ARG A 2 16.58 12.11 14.84
CA ARG A 2 16.58 12.66 13.47
C ARG A 2 16.72 11.54 12.42
N TYR A 3 16.57 11.87 11.14
CA TYR A 3 16.46 10.88 10.06
C TYR A 3 17.63 9.89 10.02
N ASN A 4 18.88 10.38 10.00
CA ASN A 4 20.06 9.50 9.93
C ASN A 4 20.20 8.61 11.16
N GLU A 5 19.96 9.15 12.35
CA GLU A 5 20.01 8.37 13.57
C GLU A 5 18.89 7.32 13.62
N PHE A 6 17.71 7.65 13.12
CA PHE A 6 16.61 6.70 13.00
C PHE A 6 16.98 5.55 12.04
N ARG A 7 17.62 5.85 10.90
CA ARG A 7 18.12 4.83 9.97
C ARG A 7 19.15 3.92 10.62
N ARG A 8 20.11 4.47 11.37
CA ARG A 8 21.10 3.67 12.13
C ARG A 8 20.43 2.71 13.11
N GLN A 9 19.43 3.18 13.85
CA GLN A 9 18.69 2.35 14.81
C GLN A 9 17.90 1.21 14.15
N LEU A 10 17.55 1.36 12.87
CA LEU A 10 16.95 0.31 12.05
C LEU A 10 17.97 -0.56 11.32
N GLY A 11 19.27 -0.33 11.50
CA GLY A 11 20.32 -1.04 10.77
C GLY A 11 20.43 -0.65 9.29
N LEU A 12 19.83 0.47 8.89
CA LEU A 12 19.91 1.00 7.54
C LEU A 12 21.14 1.91 7.37
N ASN A 13 21.66 2.00 6.15
CA ASN A 13 22.76 2.90 5.83
C ASN A 13 22.30 4.36 5.97
N PRO A 14 22.97 5.22 6.76
CA PRO A 14 22.67 6.65 6.80
C PRO A 14 23.04 7.32 5.47
N ILE A 15 22.39 8.45 5.16
CA ILE A 15 22.76 9.29 4.01
C ILE A 15 24.02 10.11 4.35
N ARG A 16 24.89 10.35 3.38
CA ARG A 16 26.10 11.20 3.51
C ARG A 16 25.87 12.59 2.94
N THR A 17 25.01 12.68 1.94
CA THR A 17 24.60 13.91 1.25
C THR A 17 23.11 13.85 0.97
N PHE A 18 22.48 14.99 0.65
CA PHE A 18 21.06 15.02 0.31
C PHE A 18 20.75 14.33 -1.02
N GLU A 19 21.74 14.22 -1.90
CA GLU A 19 21.67 13.45 -3.14
C GLU A 19 21.50 11.94 -2.91
N ASP A 20 21.97 11.40 -1.78
CA ASP A 20 21.73 9.98 -1.45
C ASP A 20 20.25 9.70 -1.16
N LEU A 21 19.46 10.73 -0.85
CA LEU A 21 18.05 10.61 -0.47
C LEU A 21 17.12 10.55 -1.69
N THR A 22 17.40 11.32 -2.75
CA THR A 22 16.54 11.46 -3.93
C THR A 22 17.27 12.03 -5.14
N ASP A 23 16.85 11.61 -6.33
CA ASP A 23 17.32 12.14 -7.62
C ASP A 23 16.66 13.49 -8.00
N ASP A 24 15.63 13.93 -7.27
CA ASP A 24 14.97 15.21 -7.53
C ASP A 24 15.83 16.40 -7.10
N ARG A 25 16.45 17.04 -8.10
CA ARG A 25 17.32 18.21 -7.93
C ARG A 25 16.63 19.39 -7.25
N GLU A 26 15.32 19.57 -7.46
CA GLU A 26 14.58 20.66 -6.82
C GLU A 26 14.44 20.40 -5.32
N THR A 27 14.09 19.17 -4.94
CA THR A 27 14.04 18.75 -3.54
C THR A 27 15.41 18.85 -2.88
N VAL A 28 16.48 18.37 -3.52
CA VAL A 28 17.85 18.50 -2.99
C VAL A 28 18.23 19.96 -2.75
N ALA A 29 17.94 20.86 -3.70
CA ALA A 29 18.21 22.28 -3.53
C ALA A 29 17.45 22.90 -2.35
N LYS A 30 16.18 22.52 -2.15
CA LYS A 30 15.38 22.97 -0.99
C LYS A 30 15.95 22.45 0.32
N LEU A 31 16.36 21.17 0.38
CA LEU A 31 16.99 20.60 1.57
C LEU A 31 18.27 21.34 1.92
N LYS A 32 19.13 21.60 0.93
CA LYS A 32 20.36 22.37 1.09
C LYS A 32 20.13 23.79 1.58
N ALA A 33 19.12 24.47 1.05
CA ALA A 33 18.77 25.83 1.47
C ALA A 33 18.30 25.91 2.94
N VAL A 34 17.70 24.84 3.47
CA VAL A 34 17.16 24.80 4.84
C VAL A 34 18.18 24.27 5.85
N TYR A 35 18.86 23.17 5.53
CA TYR A 35 19.73 22.46 6.48
C TYR A 35 21.22 22.79 6.33
N GLY A 36 21.65 23.31 5.17
CA GLY A 36 23.04 23.58 4.83
C GLY A 36 23.54 22.66 3.71
N GLU A 37 24.76 22.90 3.21
CA GLU A 37 25.32 22.16 2.06
C GLU A 37 26.45 21.20 2.45
N ARG A 38 26.91 21.26 3.69
CA ARG A 38 28.07 20.47 4.11
C ARG A 38 27.61 19.04 4.43
N PRO A 39 28.47 18.02 4.25
CA PRO A 39 28.10 16.63 4.53
C PRO A 39 27.56 16.40 5.95
N GLU A 40 28.08 17.11 6.96
CA GLU A 40 27.61 17.03 8.34
C GLU A 40 26.17 17.55 8.54
N ASP A 41 25.68 18.39 7.64
CA ASP A 41 24.33 18.97 7.72
C ASP A 41 23.26 17.90 7.43
N ALA A 42 23.61 16.78 6.80
CA ALA A 42 22.72 15.62 6.62
C ALA A 42 22.27 15.00 7.96
N GLU A 43 23.08 15.09 9.02
CA GLU A 43 22.71 14.64 10.36
C GLU A 43 21.60 15.49 10.98
N GLN A 44 21.42 16.71 10.47
CA GLN A 44 20.41 17.64 10.93
C GLN A 44 19.03 17.40 10.31
N LEU A 45 18.91 16.50 9.34
CA LEU A 45 17.65 16.23 8.63
C LEU A 45 16.58 15.67 9.58
N ASP A 46 15.45 16.37 9.69
CA ASP A 46 14.31 15.90 10.48
C ASP A 46 13.71 14.63 9.90
N LEU A 47 13.26 13.73 10.79
CA LEU A 47 12.74 12.41 10.40
C LEU A 47 11.61 12.50 9.39
N MET A 48 10.59 13.32 9.67
CA MET A 48 9.42 13.49 8.79
C MET A 48 9.82 13.99 7.41
N ILE A 49 10.75 14.95 7.34
CA ILE A 49 11.23 15.50 6.07
C ILE A 49 12.01 14.45 5.30
N GLY A 50 12.92 13.74 5.96
CA GLY A 50 13.67 12.65 5.34
C GLY A 50 12.76 11.55 4.79
N THR A 51 11.73 11.12 5.52
CA THR A 51 10.82 10.07 5.04
C THR A 51 9.94 10.51 3.88
N LEU A 52 9.60 11.80 3.79
CA LEU A 52 8.83 12.35 2.67
C LEU A 52 9.69 12.59 1.43
N ALA A 53 10.96 12.97 1.63
CA ALA A 53 11.91 13.23 0.56
C ALA A 53 12.63 11.96 0.05
N GLU A 54 12.51 10.83 0.74
CA GLU A 54 13.10 9.54 0.34
C GLU A 54 12.52 9.04 -1.00
N GLY A 55 13.29 9.26 -2.06
CA GLY A 55 12.91 8.94 -3.44
C GLY A 55 13.25 7.51 -3.86
N HIS A 56 14.31 6.95 -3.28
CA HIS A 56 14.76 5.58 -3.57
C HIS A 56 13.86 4.54 -2.92
N ARG A 57 13.01 3.88 -3.71
CA ARG A 57 12.14 2.79 -3.25
C ARG A 57 11.81 1.82 -4.39
N PRO A 58 11.44 0.57 -4.09
CA PRO A 58 10.97 -0.37 -5.10
C PRO A 58 9.80 0.19 -5.92
N SER A 59 9.74 -0.19 -7.20
CA SER A 59 8.65 0.24 -8.08
C SER A 59 7.28 -0.14 -7.52
N GLY A 60 6.34 0.80 -7.52
CA GLY A 60 4.98 0.63 -7.01
C GLY A 60 4.78 0.87 -5.51
N PHE A 61 5.85 1.14 -4.73
CA PHE A 61 5.70 1.47 -3.31
C PHE A 61 5.19 2.90 -3.09
N GLY A 62 4.30 3.06 -2.12
CA GLY A 62 3.73 4.35 -1.73
C GLY A 62 4.63 5.19 -0.81
N PHE A 63 5.63 4.59 -0.16
CA PHE A 63 6.56 5.26 0.74
C PHE A 63 7.94 4.55 0.77
N GLY A 64 8.95 5.24 1.31
CA GLY A 64 10.35 4.79 1.32
C GLY A 64 10.65 3.60 2.24
N GLU A 65 11.84 3.02 2.06
CA GLU A 65 12.38 1.90 2.83
C GLU A 65 12.39 2.19 4.35
N THR A 66 12.76 3.40 4.77
CA THR A 66 12.83 3.76 6.20
C THR A 66 11.48 3.55 6.90
N MET A 67 10.40 4.02 6.28
CA MET A 67 9.03 3.83 6.80
C MET A 67 8.56 2.39 6.65
N PHE A 68 9.02 1.70 5.60
CA PHE A 68 8.67 0.29 5.35
C PHE A 68 9.20 -0.66 6.42
N GLN A 69 10.40 -0.46 6.95
CA GLN A 69 10.91 -1.27 8.07
C GLN A 69 10.00 -1.19 9.30
N ILE A 70 9.56 0.03 9.65
CA ILE A 70 8.62 0.26 10.75
C ILE A 70 7.27 -0.35 10.45
N PHE A 71 6.79 -0.23 9.20
CA PHE A 71 5.52 -0.79 8.78
C PHE A 71 5.51 -2.31 8.92
N ILE A 72 6.54 -3.02 8.45
CA ILE A 72 6.62 -4.49 8.55
C ILE A 72 6.49 -4.95 10.00
N LEU A 73 7.27 -4.34 10.90
CA LEU A 73 7.26 -4.68 12.31
C LEU A 73 5.89 -4.41 12.93
N ASN A 74 5.37 -3.19 12.76
CA ASN A 74 4.15 -2.77 13.45
C ASN A 74 2.90 -3.40 12.84
N ALA A 75 2.84 -3.61 11.52
CA ALA A 75 1.72 -4.32 10.88
C ALA A 75 1.64 -5.76 11.38
N SER A 76 2.77 -6.47 11.43
CA SER A 76 2.81 -7.84 11.95
C SER A 76 2.44 -7.87 13.45
N ARG A 77 3.03 -6.96 14.24
CA ARG A 77 2.80 -6.91 15.70
C ARG A 77 1.35 -6.60 16.05
N ARG A 78 0.65 -5.74 15.29
CA ARG A 78 -0.78 -5.44 15.52
C ARG A 78 -1.66 -6.71 15.47
N LEU A 79 -1.32 -7.66 14.60
CA LEU A 79 -2.03 -8.93 14.53
C LEU A 79 -1.52 -9.91 15.59
N GLN A 80 -0.21 -10.09 15.69
CA GLN A 80 0.40 -11.10 16.57
C GLN A 80 0.19 -10.81 18.06
N ALA A 81 0.04 -9.55 18.46
CA ALA A 81 -0.09 -9.15 19.85
C ALA A 81 -1.56 -9.03 20.32
N ASP A 82 -2.53 -9.21 19.43
CA ASP A 82 -3.95 -9.11 19.77
C ASP A 82 -4.57 -10.51 19.84
N ARG A 83 -5.08 -10.87 21.03
CA ARG A 83 -5.73 -12.15 21.26
C ARG A 83 -6.86 -12.43 20.27
N PHE A 84 -7.57 -11.40 19.79
CA PHE A 84 -8.70 -11.56 18.88
C PHE A 84 -8.28 -11.86 17.44
N TYR A 85 -7.00 -11.73 17.11
CA TYR A 85 -6.39 -12.19 15.86
C TYR A 85 -5.52 -13.44 16.06
N THR A 86 -5.36 -13.93 17.30
CA THR A 86 -4.60 -15.14 17.65
C THR A 86 -5.48 -16.14 18.40
N ASP A 87 -5.36 -16.22 19.73
CA ASP A 87 -5.96 -17.25 20.58
C ASP A 87 -7.49 -17.31 20.48
N CYS A 88 -8.12 -16.15 20.29
CA CYS A 88 -9.56 -15.97 20.24
C CYS A 88 -10.11 -15.84 18.81
N TYR A 89 -9.31 -16.05 17.76
CA TYR A 89 -9.80 -16.07 16.38
C TYR A 89 -10.36 -17.47 16.04
N ASN A 90 -11.52 -17.80 16.61
CA ASN A 90 -12.15 -19.13 16.49
C ASN A 90 -13.68 -19.06 16.56
N GLU A 91 -14.37 -20.16 16.24
CA GLU A 91 -15.84 -20.22 16.18
C GLU A 91 -16.53 -20.10 17.55
N GLU A 92 -15.85 -20.38 18.67
CA GLU A 92 -16.45 -20.17 20.00
C GLU A 92 -16.65 -18.68 20.28
N VAL A 93 -15.70 -17.85 19.85
CA VAL A 93 -15.73 -16.39 20.07
C VAL A 93 -16.50 -15.66 18.97
N TYR A 94 -16.31 -16.04 17.71
CA TYR A 94 -16.87 -15.33 16.55
C TYR A 94 -18.11 -15.99 15.94
N THR A 95 -18.48 -17.20 16.39
CA THR A 95 -19.39 -18.13 15.68
C THR A 95 -18.85 -18.57 14.33
N ARG A 96 -19.34 -19.70 13.84
CA ARG A 96 -19.03 -20.18 12.49
C ARG A 96 -19.46 -19.18 11.43
N GLU A 97 -20.67 -18.63 11.58
CA GLU A 97 -21.23 -17.64 10.67
C GLU A 97 -20.41 -16.34 10.66
N GLY A 98 -19.89 -15.91 11.82
CA GLY A 98 -19.05 -14.71 11.90
C GLY A 98 -17.68 -14.88 11.26
N LEU A 99 -17.01 -16.03 11.43
CA LEU A 99 -15.75 -16.30 10.73
C LEU A 99 -15.94 -16.37 9.21
N GLN A 100 -17.00 -17.05 8.74
CA GLN A 100 -17.35 -17.07 7.32
C GLN A 100 -17.59 -15.66 6.76
N TRP A 101 -18.22 -14.78 7.55
CA TRP A 101 -18.44 -13.40 7.16
C TRP A 101 -17.11 -12.64 7.01
N ILE A 102 -16.15 -12.83 7.92
CA ILE A 102 -14.84 -12.19 7.85
C ILE A 102 -14.09 -12.67 6.59
N ASP A 103 -14.02 -13.97 6.36
CA ASP A 103 -13.29 -14.56 5.23
C ASP A 103 -13.88 -14.19 3.87
N ALA A 104 -15.20 -13.93 3.80
CA ALA A 104 -15.89 -13.51 2.59
C ALA A 104 -15.94 -11.97 2.39
N THR A 105 -15.36 -11.18 3.30
CA THR A 105 -15.46 -9.72 3.27
C THR A 105 -14.16 -9.05 2.84
N ASP A 106 -14.26 -8.15 1.85
CA ASP A 106 -13.22 -7.18 1.49
C ASP A 106 -13.82 -5.77 1.46
N PHE A 107 -13.01 -4.74 1.18
CA PHE A 107 -13.51 -3.37 1.19
C PHE A 107 -14.60 -3.12 0.13
N LYS A 108 -14.51 -3.76 -1.04
CA LYS A 108 -15.52 -3.65 -2.10
C LYS A 108 -16.84 -4.28 -1.64
N THR A 109 -16.82 -5.46 -1.04
CA THR A 109 -18.04 -6.13 -0.59
C THR A 109 -18.71 -5.36 0.53
N VAL A 110 -17.97 -4.70 1.43
CA VAL A 110 -18.55 -3.79 2.42
C VAL A 110 -19.30 -2.65 1.74
N ILE A 111 -18.67 -1.94 0.80
CA ILE A 111 -19.31 -0.80 0.12
C ILE A 111 -20.58 -1.25 -0.61
N LEU A 112 -20.50 -2.31 -1.41
CA LEU A 112 -21.64 -2.76 -2.23
C LEU A 112 -22.76 -3.42 -1.40
N ARG A 113 -22.46 -3.93 -0.21
CA ARG A 113 -23.48 -4.43 0.72
C ARG A 113 -24.34 -3.30 1.28
N HIS A 114 -23.77 -2.11 1.49
CA HIS A 114 -24.46 -0.96 2.09
C HIS A 114 -24.97 0.04 1.05
N PHE A 115 -24.32 0.13 -0.12
CA PHE A 115 -24.64 1.04 -1.22
C PHE A 115 -24.62 0.28 -2.55
N PRO A 116 -25.59 -0.64 -2.77
CA PRO A 116 -25.61 -1.50 -3.96
C PRO A 116 -25.70 -0.71 -5.28
N GLU A 117 -26.25 0.50 -5.27
CA GLU A 117 -26.31 1.41 -6.42
C GLU A 117 -24.94 1.78 -6.98
N LEU A 118 -23.88 1.74 -6.13
CA LEU A 118 -22.51 1.99 -6.59
C LEU A 118 -21.99 0.89 -7.52
N ALA A 119 -22.67 -0.26 -7.61
CA ALA A 119 -22.35 -1.27 -8.61
C ALA A 119 -22.53 -0.76 -10.04
N ALA A 120 -23.37 0.25 -10.27
CA ALA A 120 -23.54 0.89 -11.58
C ALA A 120 -22.36 1.81 -11.97
N THR A 121 -21.45 2.07 -11.03
CA THR A 121 -20.17 2.75 -11.31
C THR A 121 -19.09 1.74 -11.71
N GLY A 122 -17.84 2.18 -11.87
CA GLY A 122 -16.72 1.25 -12.07
C GLY A 122 -16.37 0.37 -10.86
N LEU A 123 -16.98 0.58 -9.69
CA LEU A 123 -16.70 -0.23 -8.48
C LEU A 123 -16.96 -1.72 -8.69
N ALA A 124 -18.04 -2.09 -9.39
CA ALA A 124 -18.29 -3.49 -9.74
C ALA A 124 -17.21 -4.06 -10.65
N ASN A 125 -16.59 -3.21 -11.48
CA ASN A 125 -15.65 -3.60 -12.52
C ASN A 125 -14.20 -3.77 -12.03
N ILE A 126 -13.85 -3.17 -10.90
CA ILE A 126 -12.53 -3.27 -10.28
C ILE A 126 -12.50 -4.33 -9.18
N LYS A 127 -11.34 -4.99 -8.99
CA LYS A 127 -11.19 -6.01 -7.93
C LYS A 127 -10.94 -5.35 -6.57
N ASN A 128 -10.02 -4.39 -6.54
CA ASN A 128 -9.61 -3.69 -5.32
C ASN A 128 -10.23 -2.28 -5.27
N ALA A 129 -11.11 -2.02 -4.31
CA ALA A 129 -11.82 -0.74 -4.15
C ALA A 129 -10.93 0.50 -3.96
N PHE A 130 -9.64 0.32 -3.65
CA PHE A 130 -8.66 1.42 -3.57
C PHE A 130 -8.09 1.85 -4.92
N GLU A 131 -8.31 1.09 -6.00
CA GLU A 131 -7.92 1.48 -7.35
C GLU A 131 -8.94 2.47 -7.97
N PRO A 132 -8.57 3.22 -9.03
CA PRO A 132 -9.54 4.04 -9.76
C PRO A 132 -10.71 3.20 -10.33
N TRP A 133 -11.96 3.66 -10.18
CA TRP A 133 -13.15 2.89 -10.59
C TRP A 133 -13.45 3.02 -12.08
N ASP A 134 -12.64 2.38 -12.92
CA ASP A 134 -12.80 2.39 -14.37
C ASP A 134 -13.92 1.44 -14.85
N THR A 135 -14.64 1.86 -15.89
CA THR A 135 -15.82 1.15 -16.42
C THR A 135 -15.55 0.35 -17.69
N GLY A 136 -14.36 0.46 -18.28
CA GLY A 136 -14.03 -0.23 -19.54
C GLY A 136 -13.97 -1.75 -19.39
N GLU A 137 -14.26 -2.47 -20.48
CA GLU A 137 -14.08 -3.93 -20.56
C GLU A 137 -12.60 -4.31 -20.36
N GLN A 138 -11.73 -3.56 -21.02
CA GLN A 138 -10.28 -3.64 -20.85
C GLN A 138 -9.82 -2.47 -19.99
N LEU A 139 -9.23 -2.78 -18.84
CA LEU A 139 -8.69 -1.82 -17.91
C LEU A 139 -7.28 -1.37 -18.32
N ASP A 140 -6.97 -0.10 -18.09
CA ASP A 140 -5.66 0.48 -18.40
C ASP A 140 -4.59 -0.01 -17.41
N PRO A 141 -3.53 -0.71 -17.88
CA PRO A 141 -2.44 -1.17 -17.02
C PRO A 141 -1.75 -0.05 -16.24
N ALA A 142 -1.70 1.18 -16.78
CA ALA A 142 -1.07 2.31 -16.10
C ALA A 142 -1.88 2.77 -14.88
N ARG A 143 -3.20 2.60 -14.91
CA ARG A 143 -4.11 2.97 -13.81
C ARG A 143 -4.32 1.84 -12.82
N HIS A 144 -4.05 0.60 -13.24
CA HIS A 144 -4.22 -0.61 -12.45
C HIS A 144 -2.95 -1.47 -12.33
N PRO A 145 -1.77 -0.89 -12.03
CA PRO A 145 -0.49 -1.58 -12.18
C PRO A 145 -0.33 -2.81 -11.28
N LEU A 146 -1.12 -2.95 -10.21
CA LEU A 146 -1.05 -4.07 -9.28
C LEU A 146 -1.74 -5.34 -9.80
N ARG A 147 -2.67 -5.21 -10.76
CA ARG A 147 -3.46 -6.35 -11.28
C ARG A 147 -2.60 -7.40 -11.99
N GLN A 148 -1.44 -7.01 -12.52
CA GLN A 148 -0.48 -7.95 -13.12
C GLN A 148 0.10 -8.96 -12.11
N TYR A 149 0.13 -8.59 -10.82
CA TYR A 149 0.68 -9.42 -9.74
C TYR A 149 -0.40 -10.22 -9.01
N ASP A 150 -1.68 -9.98 -9.32
CA ASP A 150 -2.79 -10.65 -8.68
C ASP A 150 -2.90 -12.10 -9.16
N ARG A 151 -2.88 -13.04 -8.21
CA ARG A 151 -2.86 -14.48 -8.50
C ARG A 151 -4.17 -15.00 -9.11
N GLU A 152 -5.30 -14.39 -8.77
CA GLU A 152 -6.61 -14.82 -9.26
C GLU A 152 -6.93 -14.22 -10.63
N LEU A 153 -6.29 -13.10 -10.99
CA LEU A 153 -6.56 -12.40 -12.23
C LEU A 153 -5.70 -12.87 -13.42
N LYS A 154 -4.67 -13.70 -13.19
CA LYS A 154 -3.58 -14.07 -14.14
C LYS A 154 -4.01 -14.44 -15.57
N ALA A 155 -5.16 -15.09 -15.77
CA ALA A 155 -5.60 -15.50 -17.11
C ALA A 155 -5.84 -14.31 -18.04
N ASN A 156 -6.39 -13.21 -17.51
CA ASN A 156 -6.58 -11.95 -18.25
C ASN A 156 -6.66 -10.77 -17.26
N PRO A 157 -5.53 -10.33 -16.66
CA PRO A 157 -5.54 -9.43 -15.51
C PRO A 157 -6.26 -8.11 -15.76
N TRP A 158 -6.29 -7.69 -17.02
CA TRP A 158 -6.83 -6.43 -17.49
C TRP A 158 -8.31 -6.49 -17.83
N GLN A 159 -8.92 -7.67 -17.89
CA GLN A 159 -10.37 -7.77 -18.06
C GLN A 159 -11.09 -7.30 -16.80
N GLY A 160 -11.99 -6.34 -16.99
CA GLY A 160 -12.88 -5.80 -15.97
C GLY A 160 -13.74 -6.90 -15.32
N GLY A 161 -13.91 -6.81 -14.01
CA GLY A 161 -14.61 -7.81 -13.20
C GLY A 161 -16.07 -7.99 -13.61
N ALA A 162 -16.74 -6.91 -14.04
CA ALA A 162 -18.12 -6.95 -14.51
C ALA A 162 -18.26 -7.77 -15.80
N TYR A 163 -17.22 -7.77 -16.65
CA TYR A 163 -17.20 -8.46 -17.94
C TYR A 163 -16.75 -9.92 -17.85
N ARG A 164 -16.14 -10.32 -16.73
CA ARG A 164 -15.74 -11.73 -16.48
C ARG A 164 -16.93 -12.63 -16.13
N GLN A 165 -17.96 -12.09 -15.49
CA GLN A 165 -19.12 -12.87 -15.04
C GLN A 165 -20.09 -13.20 -16.20
N ALA A 166 -20.22 -12.29 -17.17
CA ALA A 166 -21.08 -12.47 -18.34
C ALA A 166 -20.72 -13.70 -19.21
N GLY A 167 -19.48 -14.17 -19.18
CA GLY A 167 -19.04 -15.36 -19.90
C GLY A 167 -19.31 -16.70 -19.21
N ARG A 168 -19.70 -16.71 -17.92
CA ARG A 168 -19.99 -17.95 -17.17
C ARG A 168 -21.46 -18.36 -17.20
N GLU A 169 -22.37 -17.44 -17.51
CA GLU A 169 -23.81 -17.72 -17.62
C GLU A 169 -24.21 -18.29 -19.00
N GLN A 170 -23.25 -18.45 -19.93
CA GLN A 170 -23.49 -18.98 -21.28
C GLN A 170 -23.01 -20.43 -21.49
N ASN A 171 -22.62 -21.15 -20.42
CA ASN A 171 -22.24 -22.57 -20.45
C ASN A 171 -23.03 -23.39 -19.42
#